data_AF-A0A7X0LTT6-F1
#
_entry.id   AF-A0A7X0LTT6-F1
#
_cell.length_a   1.000
_cell.length_b   1.000
_cell.length_c   1.000
_cell.angle_alpha   90.00
_cell.angle_beta   90.00
_cell.angle_gamma   90.00
#
_symmetry.space_group_name_H-M   'P 1'
#
loop_
_entity.id
_entity.type
_entity.pdbx_description
1 polymer ?
#
loop_
_entity_poly.entity_id
_entity_poly.type
_entity_poly.pdbx_seq_one_letter_code
_entity_poly.pdbx_strand_id
1 'polypeptide(L)'
;MPRVTRQHTVAHHLVQGGLTDLRLTEAAQKKDRPTLYRADGFAVRSYRAPDGTPLTVAGAYGPDWVMTRAEIRNRLQQPYIRYTLTDDAPGLADHEQLVRWATAEELQARRRDAAARQAPLLSLLHRQQKEQNAEEAGQSALF
;
A
#
# COMPACT_ATOMS: atom_id res chain seq x y z
N MET A 1 -25.17 8.41 11.61
CA MET A 1 -23.84 7.79 11.41
C MET A 1 -22.88 8.82 10.82
N PRO A 2 -21.65 8.96 11.34
CA PRO A 2 -20.66 9.86 10.75
C PRO A 2 -20.30 9.38 9.33
N ARG A 3 -20.12 10.33 8.40
CA ARG A 3 -19.77 10.04 7.01
C ARG A 3 -18.31 9.56 6.95
N VAL A 4 -18.08 8.38 6.40
CA VAL A 4 -16.72 7.84 6.18
C VAL A 4 -15.97 8.81 5.27
N THR A 5 -14.90 9.42 5.80
CA THR A 5 -14.04 10.30 5.01
C THR A 5 -12.94 9.51 4.33
N ARG A 6 -12.34 10.10 3.31
CA ARG A 6 -11.20 9.51 2.60
C ARG A 6 -10.05 9.10 3.52
N GLN A 7 -9.75 9.92 4.52
CA GLN A 7 -8.74 9.62 5.54
C GLN A 7 -9.04 8.29 6.26
N HIS A 8 -10.30 8.04 6.62
CA HIS A 8 -10.69 6.78 7.26
C HIS A 8 -10.49 5.59 6.34
N THR A 9 -10.86 5.72 5.05
CA THR A 9 -10.67 4.63 4.07
C THR A 9 -9.20 4.32 3.83
N VAL A 10 -8.35 5.36 3.72
CA VAL A 10 -6.91 5.19 3.55
C VAL A 10 -6.29 4.54 4.79
N ALA A 11 -6.62 5.04 5.98
CA ALA A 11 -6.13 4.46 7.23
C ALA A 11 -6.55 2.98 7.36
N HIS A 12 -7.80 2.67 7.02
CA HIS A 12 -8.30 1.30 7.03
C HIS A 12 -7.52 0.37 6.09
N HIS A 13 -7.19 0.81 4.86
CA HIS A 13 -6.35 0.01 3.96
C HIS A 13 -4.93 -0.23 4.50
N LEU A 14 -4.35 0.76 5.18
CA LEU A 14 -3.02 0.61 5.79
C LEU A 14 -3.06 -0.40 6.94
N VAL A 15 -4.05 -0.28 7.85
CA VAL A 15 -4.24 -1.23 8.97
C VAL A 15 -4.54 -2.64 8.46
N GLN A 16 -5.46 -2.79 7.50
CA GLN A 16 -5.76 -4.11 6.91
C GLN A 16 -4.56 -4.71 6.19
N GLY A 17 -3.68 -3.87 5.64
CA GLY A 17 -2.41 -4.30 5.08
C GLY A 17 -1.37 -4.70 6.14
N GLY A 18 -1.67 -4.56 7.44
CA GLY A 18 -0.79 -4.94 8.55
C GLY A 18 0.15 -3.83 9.02
N LEU A 19 -0.09 -2.55 8.66
CA LEU A 19 0.62 -1.43 9.29
C LEU A 19 0.00 -1.06 10.64
N THR A 20 0.86 -0.66 11.58
CA THR A 20 0.45 -0.20 12.91
C THR A 20 0.07 1.28 12.89
N ASP A 21 -1.13 1.60 13.37
CA ASP A 21 -1.56 2.99 13.60
C ASP A 21 -1.17 3.43 15.01
N LEU A 22 -0.27 4.41 15.11
CA LEU A 22 0.19 4.97 16.40
C LEU A 22 -0.79 6.00 16.98
N ARG A 23 -1.89 6.31 16.28
CA ARG A 23 -2.94 7.26 16.68
C ARG A 23 -2.42 8.65 17.05
N LEU A 24 -1.42 9.15 16.30
CA LEU A 24 -0.83 10.46 16.54
C LEU A 24 -1.81 11.58 16.18
N THR A 25 -1.91 12.58 17.05
CA THR A 25 -2.63 13.84 16.75
C THR A 25 -1.89 14.64 15.68
N GLU A 26 -2.56 15.54 14.95
CA GLU A 26 -1.90 16.39 13.95
C GLU A 26 -0.73 17.21 14.54
N ALA A 27 -0.86 17.67 15.79
CA ALA A 27 0.21 18.36 16.48
C ALA A 27 1.40 17.43 16.77
N ALA A 28 1.14 16.21 17.25
CA ALA A 28 2.18 15.20 17.50
C ALA A 28 2.87 14.76 16.20
N GLN A 29 2.13 14.66 15.10
CA GLN A 29 2.66 14.36 13.77
C GLN A 29 3.70 15.39 13.31
N LYS A 30 3.46 16.68 13.57
CA LYS A 30 4.38 17.77 13.18
C LYS A 30 5.56 17.92 14.14
N LYS A 31 5.35 17.63 15.43
CA LYS A 31 6.31 17.94 16.49
C LYS A 31 7.23 16.78 16.85
N ASP A 32 6.69 15.56 16.90
CA ASP A 32 7.34 14.43 17.58
C ASP A 32 7.57 13.26 16.63
N ARG A 33 8.83 13.01 16.29
CA ARG A 33 9.25 11.73 15.71
C ARG A 33 9.51 10.74 16.86
N PRO A 34 8.90 9.54 16.86
CA PRO A 34 9.26 8.51 17.83
C PRO A 34 10.75 8.18 17.72
N THR A 35 11.49 8.21 18.84
CA THR A 35 12.90 7.84 18.91
C THR A 35 13.12 6.33 18.74
N LEU A 36 14.37 5.92 18.47
CA LEU A 36 14.93 4.58 18.14
C LEU A 36 14.42 3.35 18.89
N TYR A 37 13.59 3.50 19.93
CA TYR A 37 13.06 2.39 20.74
C TYR A 37 11.54 2.25 20.67
N ARG A 38 10.87 2.94 19.74
CA ARG A 38 9.41 2.84 19.55
C ARG A 38 9.06 2.12 18.24
N ALA A 39 7.95 1.38 18.27
CA ALA A 39 7.40 0.71 17.10
C ALA A 39 7.14 1.70 15.96
N ASP A 40 7.34 1.23 14.74
CA ASP A 40 7.03 1.97 13.52
C ASP A 40 5.52 2.09 13.33
N GLY A 41 5.09 3.15 12.66
CA GLY A 41 3.69 3.30 12.30
C GLY A 41 3.37 4.52 11.47
N PHE A 42 2.09 4.80 11.32
CA PHE A 42 1.63 5.84 10.39
C PHE A 42 0.56 6.73 11.00
N ALA A 43 0.28 7.83 10.31
CA ALA A 43 -0.93 8.62 10.49
C ALA A 43 -1.46 9.06 9.13
N VAL A 44 -2.77 9.25 9.04
CA VAL A 44 -3.41 9.85 7.86
C VAL A 44 -4.09 11.11 8.31
N ARG A 45 -3.81 12.23 7.64
CA ARG A 45 -4.45 13.53 7.89
C ARG A 45 -5.07 14.05 6.61
N SER A 46 -6.11 14.88 6.76
CA SER A 46 -6.64 15.67 5.66
C SER A 46 -6.45 17.14 5.96
N TYR A 47 -6.04 17.92 4.98
CA TYR A 47 -5.96 19.38 5.08
C TYR A 47 -6.53 20.02 3.82
N ARG A 48 -6.83 21.30 3.89
CA ARG A 48 -7.21 22.08 2.71
C ARG A 48 -5.98 22.78 2.17
N ALA A 49 -5.70 22.60 0.89
CA ALA A 49 -4.72 23.42 0.19
C ALA A 49 -5.19 24.89 0.11
N PRO A 50 -4.29 25.84 -0.20
CA PRO A 50 -4.66 27.27 -0.27
C PRO A 50 -5.81 27.60 -1.22
N ASP A 51 -6.02 26.78 -2.24
CA ASP A 51 -7.12 26.85 -3.21
C ASP A 51 -8.45 26.26 -2.68
N GLY A 52 -8.47 25.74 -1.45
CA GLY A 52 -9.61 25.11 -0.81
C GLY A 52 -9.77 23.61 -1.09
N THR A 53 -8.91 23.03 -1.93
CA THR A 53 -8.97 21.61 -2.32
C THR A 53 -8.65 20.70 -1.13
N PRO A 54 -9.51 19.72 -0.79
CA PRO A 54 -9.21 18.78 0.28
C PRO A 54 -8.17 17.75 -0.17
N LEU A 55 -7.01 17.77 0.49
CA LEU A 55 -5.91 16.84 0.28
C LEU A 55 -5.82 15.85 1.44
N THR A 56 -5.40 14.62 1.15
CA THR A 56 -5.19 13.56 2.15
C THR A 56 -3.75 13.12 2.09
N VAL A 57 -3.08 13.09 3.24
CA VAL A 57 -1.66 12.77 3.36
C VAL A 57 -1.49 11.57 4.28
N ALA A 58 -0.61 10.65 3.90
CA ALA A 58 -0.14 9.57 4.76
C ALA A 58 1.29 9.91 5.22
N GLY A 59 1.50 9.95 6.54
CA GLY A 59 2.78 10.17 7.17
C GLY A 59 3.31 8.88 7.80
N ALA A 60 4.60 8.63 7.64
CA ALA A 60 5.34 7.58 8.31
C ALA A 60 6.02 8.09 9.58
N TYR A 61 6.06 7.26 10.61
CA TYR A 61 6.64 7.56 11.92
C TYR A 61 7.43 6.37 12.44
N GLY A 62 8.28 6.66 13.41
CA GLY A 62 9.20 5.68 13.97
C GLY A 62 10.64 6.01 13.60
N PRO A 63 11.59 5.27 14.18
CA PRO A 63 12.98 5.37 13.80
C PRO A 63 13.25 4.92 12.37
N ASP A 64 12.47 3.98 11.86
CA ASP A 64 12.52 3.57 10.45
C ASP A 64 11.32 4.08 9.65
N TRP A 65 11.08 5.39 9.77
CA TRP A 65 10.03 6.05 9.00
C TRP A 65 10.25 5.92 7.48
N VAL A 66 11.50 5.70 7.03
CA VAL A 66 11.82 5.49 5.61
C VAL A 66 11.26 4.16 5.13
N MET A 67 11.52 3.06 5.85
CA MET A 67 10.92 1.75 5.57
C MET A 67 9.39 1.84 5.68
N THR A 68 8.89 2.48 6.74
CA THR A 68 7.44 2.65 6.95
C THR A 68 6.77 3.43 5.81
N ARG A 69 7.43 4.44 5.26
CA ARG A 69 6.96 5.20 4.09
C ARG A 69 6.94 4.33 2.82
N ALA A 70 7.97 3.52 2.60
CA ALA A 70 7.98 2.55 1.51
C ALA A 70 6.86 1.51 1.66
N GLU A 71 6.59 1.11 2.90
CA GLU A 71 5.52 0.19 3.28
C GLU A 71 4.11 0.76 3.07
N ILE A 72 3.89 2.03 3.43
CA ILE A 72 2.68 2.78 3.09
C ILE A 72 2.49 2.79 1.57
N ARG A 73 3.57 3.05 0.82
CA ARG A 73 3.55 3.04 -0.64
C ARG A 73 3.16 1.70 -1.21
N ASN A 74 3.85 0.64 -0.82
CA ASN A 74 3.59 -0.71 -1.30
C ASN A 74 2.15 -1.15 -1.00
N ARG A 75 1.60 -0.77 0.15
CA ARG A 75 0.23 -1.14 0.52
C ARG A 75 -0.81 -0.34 -0.26
N LEU A 76 -0.70 0.99 -0.33
CA LEU A 76 -1.71 1.79 -1.03
C LEU A 76 -1.63 1.68 -2.57
N GLN A 77 -0.51 1.20 -3.10
CA GLN A 77 -0.32 1.00 -4.54
C GLN A 77 -0.53 -0.46 -4.99
N GLN A 78 -1.17 -1.29 -4.18
CA GLN A 78 -1.60 -2.62 -4.62
C GLN A 78 -2.54 -2.54 -5.85
N PRO A 79 -2.55 -3.54 -6.75
CA PRO A 79 -3.25 -3.47 -8.04
C PRO A 79 -4.77 -3.21 -7.98
N TYR A 80 -5.40 -3.53 -6.85
CA TYR A 80 -6.84 -3.39 -6.61
C TYR A 80 -7.20 -2.16 -5.77
N ILE A 81 -6.21 -1.47 -5.18
CA ILE A 81 -6.44 -0.29 -4.37
C ILE A 81 -6.45 0.95 -5.27
N ARG A 82 -7.52 1.74 -5.16
CA ARG A 82 -7.81 2.88 -6.05
C ARG A 82 -7.01 4.15 -5.72
N TYR A 83 -5.99 4.05 -4.88
CA TYR A 83 -5.18 5.17 -4.45
C TYR A 83 -3.81 5.15 -5.11
N THR A 84 -3.20 6.32 -5.22
CA THR A 84 -1.79 6.48 -5.53
C THR A 84 -1.19 7.51 -4.62
N LEU A 85 0.14 7.53 -4.59
CA LEU A 85 0.93 8.37 -3.73
C LEU A 85 1.85 9.20 -4.60
N THR A 86 1.98 10.47 -4.26
CA THR A 86 2.99 11.36 -4.83
C THR A 86 3.74 12.02 -3.68
N ASP A 87 5.03 12.26 -3.93
CA ASP A 87 5.89 13.02 -3.02
C ASP A 87 5.88 14.52 -3.39
N ASP A 88 5.31 14.86 -4.55
CA ASP A 88 5.29 16.21 -5.10
C ASP A 88 3.99 16.92 -4.69
N ALA A 89 3.95 17.46 -3.48
CA ALA A 89 2.92 18.42 -3.08
C ALA A 89 3.47 19.47 -2.10
N PRO A 90 3.04 20.74 -2.22
CA PRO A 90 3.49 21.80 -1.33
C PRO A 90 3.06 21.53 0.12
N GLY A 91 4.00 21.68 1.05
CA GLY A 91 3.77 21.52 2.48
C GLY A 91 3.77 20.07 2.98
N LEU A 92 4.30 19.13 2.18
CA LEU A 92 4.63 17.79 2.67
C LEU A 92 5.98 17.80 3.40
N ALA A 93 6.03 17.14 4.54
CA ALA A 93 7.29 16.80 5.18
C ALA A 93 7.94 15.56 4.52
N ASP A 94 9.23 15.33 4.75
CA ASP A 94 9.98 14.22 4.12
C ASP A 94 9.39 12.81 4.38
N HIS A 95 8.72 12.67 5.52
CA HIS A 95 8.08 11.44 5.97
C HIS A 95 6.63 11.31 5.49
N GLU A 96 6.14 12.28 4.73
CA GLU A 96 4.77 12.36 4.26
C GLU A 96 4.66 12.12 2.76
N GLN A 97 3.48 11.66 2.34
CA GLN A 97 3.13 11.40 0.94
C GLN A 97 1.68 11.80 0.71
N LEU A 98 1.43 12.53 -0.38
CA LEU A 98 0.08 12.90 -0.77
C LEU A 98 -0.63 11.68 -1.37
N VAL A 99 -1.79 11.35 -0.83
CA VAL A 99 -2.68 10.28 -1.31
C VAL A 99 -3.70 10.89 -2.27
N ARG A 100 -3.64 10.51 -3.55
CA ARG A 100 -4.64 10.88 -4.56
C ARG A 100 -5.33 9.65 -5.17
N TRP A 101 -6.42 9.87 -5.89
CA TRP A 101 -7.06 8.78 -6.61
C TRP A 101 -6.16 8.37 -7.77
N ALA A 102 -6.01 7.08 -7.97
CA ALA A 102 -5.28 6.56 -9.12
C ALA A 102 -6.12 6.76 -10.39
N THR A 103 -5.46 7.08 -11.51
CA THR A 103 -6.10 7.10 -12.83
C THR A 103 -6.36 5.67 -13.31
N ALA A 104 -7.23 5.52 -14.30
CA ALA A 104 -7.48 4.22 -14.93
C ALA A 104 -6.20 3.62 -15.52
N GLU A 105 -5.36 4.45 -16.14
CA GLU A 105 -4.07 4.06 -16.71
C GLU A 105 -3.09 3.55 -15.65
N GLU A 106 -2.99 4.25 -14.51
CA GLU A 106 -2.14 3.82 -13.39
C GLU A 106 -2.60 2.48 -12.81
N LEU A 107 -3.91 2.27 -12.68
CA LEU A 107 -4.45 1.00 -12.21
C LEU A 107 -4.22 -0.12 -13.21
N GLN A 108 -4.35 0.14 -14.51
CA GLN A 108 -4.03 -0.83 -15.55
C GLN A 108 -2.54 -1.18 -15.56
N ALA A 109 -1.66 -0.19 -15.47
CA ALA A 109 -0.21 -0.39 -15.42
C ALA A 109 0.17 -1.31 -14.25
N ARG A 110 -0.31 -1.03 -13.04
CA ARG A 110 -0.08 -1.88 -11.86
C ARG A 110 -0.54 -3.32 -12.04
N ARG A 111 -1.68 -3.54 -12.69
CA ARG A 111 -2.19 -4.88 -12.97
C ARG A 111 -1.29 -5.62 -13.94
N ARG A 112 -0.80 -4.94 -14.99
CA ARG A 112 0.16 -5.50 -15.94
C ARG A 112 1.48 -5.85 -15.23
N ASP A 113 2.00 -4.96 -14.39
CA ASP A 113 3.24 -5.19 -13.65
C ASP A 113 3.11 -6.33 -12.62
N ALA A 114 1.95 -6.44 -11.96
CA ALA A 114 1.66 -7.56 -11.06
C ALA A 114 1.57 -8.88 -11.83
N ALA A 115 0.88 -8.91 -12.97
CA ALA A 115 0.77 -10.10 -13.82
C ALA A 115 2.13 -10.52 -14.38
N ALA A 116 2.95 -9.56 -14.82
CA ALA A 116 4.31 -9.83 -15.32
C ALA A 116 5.20 -10.46 -14.24
N ARG A 117 5.10 -10.03 -12.98
CA ARG A 117 5.82 -10.64 -11.85
C ARG A 117 5.34 -12.05 -11.51
N GLN A 118 4.06 -12.34 -11.72
CA GLN A 118 3.46 -13.65 -11.41
C GLN A 118 3.61 -14.68 -12.55
N ALA A 119 3.77 -14.24 -13.80
CA ALA A 119 3.83 -15.11 -14.98
C ALA A 119 4.89 -16.24 -14.89
N PRO A 120 6.12 -16.00 -14.38
CA PRO A 120 7.11 -17.07 -14.23
C PRO A 120 6.71 -18.12 -13.19
N LEU A 121 6.04 -17.72 -12.11
CA LEU A 121 5.58 -18.66 -11.08
C LEU A 121 4.43 -19.53 -11.60
N LEU A 122 3.47 -18.91 -12.30
CA LEU A 122 2.34 -19.63 -12.89
C LEU A 122 2.80 -20.63 -13.96
N SER A 123 3.81 -20.28 -14.77
CA SER A 123 4.34 -21.19 -15.78
C SER A 123 5.04 -22.42 -15.17
N LEU A 124 5.75 -22.24 -14.05
CA LEU A 124 6.34 -23.34 -13.29
C LEU A 124 5.27 -24.25 -12.66
N LEU A 125 4.24 -23.67 -12.03
CA LEU A 125 3.12 -24.43 -11.47
C LEU A 125 2.39 -25.24 -12.54
N HIS A 126 2.11 -24.64 -13.70
CA HIS A 126 1.48 -25.36 -14.82
C HIS A 126 2.34 -26.50 -15.36
N ARG A 127 3.68 -26.35 -15.35
CA ARG A 127 4.59 -27.43 -15.75
C ARG A 127 4.53 -28.59 -14.76
N GLN A 128 4.66 -28.30 -13.46
CA GLN A 128 4.58 -29.33 -12.41
C GLN A 128 3.25 -30.07 -12.42
N GLN A 129 2.13 -29.36 -12.60
CA GLN A 129 0.80 -29.98 -12.70
C GLN A 129 0.70 -30.93 -13.91
N LYS A 130 1.29 -30.55 -15.05
CA LYS A 130 1.30 -31.41 -16.24
C LYS A 130 2.17 -32.65 -16.06
N GLU A 131 3.32 -32.51 -15.40
CA GLU A 131 4.21 -33.63 -15.07
C GLU A 131 3.52 -34.61 -14.12
N GLN A 132 2.87 -34.12 -13.05
CA GLN A 132 2.11 -34.95 -12.12
C GLN A 132 0.95 -35.68 -12.81
N ASN A 133 0.15 -34.98 -13.62
CA ASN A 133 -0.95 -35.62 -14.34
C ASN A 133 -0.47 -36.68 -15.34
N ALA A 134 0.72 -36.49 -15.94
CA ALA A 134 1.30 -37.47 -16.85
C ALA A 134 1.82 -38.72 -16.11
N GLU A 135 2.41 -38.53 -14.92
CA GLU A 135 2.84 -39.63 -14.04
C GLU A 135 1.64 -40.44 -13.52
N GLU A 136 0.57 -39.77 -13.07
CA GLU A 136 -0.66 -40.42 -12.61
C GLU A 136 -1.36 -41.19 -13.74
N ALA A 137 -1.42 -40.62 -14.95
CA ALA A 137 -1.99 -41.30 -16.11
C ALA A 137 -1.15 -42.51 -16.55
N GLY A 138 0.19 -42.40 -16.47
CA GLY A 138 1.12 -43.50 -16.76
C GLY A 138 1.03 -44.65 -15.76
N GLN A 139 0.86 -44.35 -14.47
CA GLN A 139 0.66 -45.37 -13.43
C GLN A 139 -0.73 -46.02 -13.53
N SER A 140 -1.78 -45.25 -13.84
CA SER A 140 -3.14 -45.77 -14.03
C SER A 140 -3.29 -46.67 -15.26
N ALA A 141 -2.39 -46.56 -16.25
CA ALA A 141 -2.36 -47.42 -17.44
C ALA A 141 -1.59 -48.74 -17.23
N LEU A 142 -0.89 -48.89 -16.10
CA LEU A 142 -0.10 -50.07 -15.74
C LEU A 142 -0.81 -51.01 -14.74
N PHE A 143 -2.00 -50.63 -14.26
CA PHE A 143 -2.92 -51.45 -13.46
C PHE A 143 -4.18 -51.78 -14.27
#